data_AF-A0AAD6HVU2-F1
#
_entry.id   AF-A0AAD6HVU2-F1
#
_cell.length_a   1.000
_cell.length_b   1.000
_cell.length_c   1.000
_cell.angle_alpha   90.00
_cell.angle_beta   90.00
_cell.angle_gamma   90.00
#
_symmetry.space_group_name_H-M   'P 1'
#
loop_
_entity.id
_entity.type
_entity.pdbx_description
1 polymer ?
#
loop_
_entity_poly.entity_id
_entity_poly.type
_entity_poly.pdbx_seq_one_letter_code
_entity_poly.pdbx_strand_id
1 'polypeptide(L)'
;MLPIWKPVLSDDITRKSFRNLMMIVWASWFFRADEQFKSATSSAMTRSNGQFNSIGLPIPVKIIGGVLDAMNEARVNAIQNVFSSISVTTSAFIRGTYGCCFECRSIMVGALQLEQHASGFLSLQPKSPYHKIPYIGVVNKMQAFKSPTWSDNKALPSKPKQKDSSPHECGHSSFASIFSHLNSSIQGLEVVKFVVPVTTTLKRKQTDK
;
A
#
# COMPACT_ATOMS: atom_id res chain seq x y z
N MET A 1 -36.06 -2.56 -0.04
CA MET A 1 -34.93 -3.51 -0.09
C MET A 1 -33.64 -2.98 0.58
N LEU A 2 -33.48 -1.67 0.80
CA LEU A 2 -32.42 -1.06 1.62
C LEU A 2 -32.32 -1.44 3.13
N PRO A 3 -33.41 -1.81 3.86
CA PRO A 3 -33.34 -1.95 5.32
C PRO A 3 -32.35 -3.01 5.84
N ILE A 4 -32.20 -4.12 5.10
CA ILE A 4 -31.36 -5.25 5.51
C ILE A 4 -29.87 -4.92 5.37
N TRP A 5 -29.51 -4.09 4.38
CA TRP A 5 -28.11 -3.77 4.08
C TRP A 5 -27.57 -2.56 4.86
N LYS A 6 -28.46 -1.67 5.33
CA LYS A 6 -28.08 -0.49 6.08
C LYS A 6 -27.17 -0.78 7.29
N PRO A 7 -27.47 -1.76 8.18
CA PRO A 7 -26.57 -2.09 9.30
C PRO A 7 -25.22 -2.65 8.83
N VAL A 8 -25.20 -3.43 7.75
CA VAL A 8 -23.97 -4.04 7.21
C VAL A 8 -23.03 -2.98 6.60
N LEU A 9 -23.61 -1.93 6.01
CA LEU A 9 -22.89 -0.80 5.41
C LEU A 9 -22.48 0.27 6.42
N SER A 10 -23.08 0.30 7.62
CA SER A 10 -22.78 1.28 8.68
C SER A 10 -21.75 0.83 9.71
N ASP A 11 -21.41 -0.46 9.73
CA ASP A 11 -20.42 -1.00 10.67
C ASP A 11 -18.98 -0.66 10.29
N ASP A 12 -18.06 -0.71 11.27
CA ASP A 12 -16.62 -0.56 11.05
C ASP A 12 -16.09 -1.59 10.04
N ILE A 13 -15.89 -1.13 8.81
CA ILE A 13 -15.42 -1.90 7.65
C ILE A 13 -14.00 -2.44 7.90
N THR A 14 -13.19 -1.74 8.69
CA THR A 14 -11.75 -2.03 8.85
C THR A 14 -11.48 -3.36 9.53
N ARG A 15 -12.43 -3.89 10.32
CA ARG A 15 -12.31 -5.16 11.07
C ARG A 15 -13.07 -6.32 10.44
N LYS A 16 -13.77 -6.11 9.33
CA LYS A 16 -14.57 -7.16 8.69
C LYS A 16 -13.68 -8.27 8.13
N SER A 17 -14.23 -9.49 8.10
CA SER A 17 -13.62 -10.62 7.39
C SER A 17 -13.57 -10.34 5.89
N PHE A 18 -12.67 -11.02 5.15
CA PHE A 18 -12.55 -10.84 3.70
C PHE A 18 -13.87 -11.09 2.96
N ARG A 19 -14.59 -12.16 3.34
CA ARG A 19 -15.92 -12.46 2.79
C ARG A 19 -16.90 -11.30 2.99
N ASN A 20 -16.93 -10.72 4.19
CA ASN A 20 -17.82 -9.61 4.51
C ASN A 20 -17.40 -8.34 3.75
N LEU A 21 -16.10 -8.07 3.61
CA LEU A 21 -15.59 -6.96 2.78
C LEU A 21 -16.07 -7.09 1.34
N MET A 22 -16.04 -8.30 0.78
CA MET A 22 -16.44 -8.54 -0.61
C MET A 22 -17.95 -8.43 -0.80
N MET A 23 -18.74 -8.85 0.19
CA MET A 23 -20.16 -8.55 0.22
C MET A 23 -20.43 -7.04 0.29
N ILE A 24 -19.67 -6.29 1.10
CA ILE A 24 -19.80 -4.83 1.18
C ILE A 24 -19.40 -4.17 -0.14
N VAL A 25 -18.30 -4.58 -0.78
CA VAL A 25 -17.92 -4.10 -2.12
C VAL A 25 -19.04 -4.31 -3.13
N TRP A 26 -19.64 -5.50 -3.16
CA TRP A 26 -20.77 -5.79 -4.05
C TRP A 26 -22.00 -4.93 -3.74
N ALA A 27 -22.42 -4.89 -2.47
CA ALA A 27 -23.63 -4.15 -2.07
C ALA A 27 -23.45 -2.65 -2.29
N SER A 28 -22.29 -2.10 -1.91
CA SER A 28 -21.98 -0.68 -2.11
C SER A 28 -21.87 -0.29 -3.58
N TRP A 29 -21.32 -1.16 -4.43
CA TRP A 29 -21.37 -0.97 -5.88
C TRP A 29 -22.81 -0.94 -6.40
N PHE A 30 -23.64 -1.91 -6.00
CA PHE A 30 -25.04 -2.03 -6.45
C PHE A 30 -25.90 -0.84 -6.02
N PHE A 31 -25.75 -0.40 -4.76
CA PHE A 31 -26.51 0.72 -4.19
C PHE A 31 -25.87 2.09 -4.44
N ARG A 32 -24.73 2.16 -5.14
CA ARG A 32 -23.95 3.40 -5.37
C ARG A 32 -23.57 4.12 -4.07
N ALA A 33 -23.11 3.35 -3.09
CA ALA A 33 -22.66 3.84 -1.80
C ALA A 33 -21.14 4.09 -1.84
N ASP A 34 -20.75 5.26 -2.36
CA ASP A 34 -19.37 5.58 -2.74
C ASP A 34 -18.36 5.46 -1.59
N GLU A 35 -18.72 5.97 -0.40
CA GLU A 35 -17.84 5.94 0.77
C GLU A 35 -17.56 4.50 1.23
N GLN A 36 -18.61 3.68 1.30
CA GLN A 36 -18.52 2.29 1.71
C GLN A 36 -17.74 1.47 0.69
N PHE A 37 -17.95 1.72 -0.61
CA PHE A 37 -17.20 1.07 -1.67
C PHE A 37 -15.71 1.43 -1.60
N LYS A 38 -15.39 2.71 -1.46
CA LYS A 38 -14.00 3.19 -1.34
C LYS A 38 -13.33 2.59 -0.10
N SER A 39 -14.00 2.62 1.05
CA SER A 39 -13.48 2.06 2.30
C SER A 39 -13.28 0.54 2.23
N ALA A 40 -14.26 -0.19 1.68
CA ALA A 40 -14.21 -1.64 1.59
C ALA A 40 -13.15 -2.13 0.60
N THR A 41 -13.04 -1.50 -0.58
CA THR A 41 -11.98 -1.82 -1.55
C THR A 41 -10.60 -1.49 -0.99
N SER A 42 -10.43 -0.33 -0.33
CA SER A 42 -9.17 0.05 0.34
C SER A 42 -8.75 -1.00 1.38
N SER A 43 -9.66 -1.36 2.28
CA SER A 43 -9.42 -2.34 3.35
C SER A 43 -9.08 -3.71 2.77
N ALA A 44 -9.82 -4.14 1.75
CA ALA A 44 -9.62 -5.41 1.08
C ALA A 44 -8.25 -5.49 0.38
N MET A 45 -7.89 -4.49 -0.44
CA MET A 45 -6.59 -4.44 -1.13
C MET A 45 -5.42 -4.42 -0.15
N THR A 46 -5.55 -3.65 0.94
CA THR A 46 -4.51 -3.49 1.97
C THR A 46 -4.23 -4.79 2.73
N ARG A 47 -5.28 -5.55 3.06
CA ARG A 47 -5.23 -6.72 3.95
C ARG A 47 -5.19 -8.06 3.22
N SER A 48 -5.55 -8.11 1.93
CA SER A 48 -5.60 -9.35 1.17
C SER A 48 -4.22 -9.96 1.00
N ASN A 49 -4.12 -11.26 1.30
CA ASN A 49 -2.93 -12.07 1.09
C ASN A 49 -2.93 -12.77 -0.28
N GLY A 50 -3.86 -12.45 -1.18
CA GLY A 50 -3.96 -13.11 -2.48
C GLY A 50 -4.76 -12.31 -3.50
N GLN A 51 -4.97 -12.92 -4.66
CA GLN A 51 -5.80 -12.34 -5.70
C GLN A 51 -7.28 -12.42 -5.34
N PHE A 52 -8.02 -11.40 -5.75
CA PHE A 52 -9.47 -11.39 -5.74
C PHE A 52 -9.96 -12.24 -6.91
N ASN A 53 -10.66 -13.35 -6.64
CA ASN A 53 -11.42 -14.12 -7.61
C ASN A 53 -12.92 -14.01 -7.28
N SER A 54 -13.81 -14.60 -8.07
CA SER A 54 -15.27 -14.47 -7.90
C SER A 54 -15.85 -15.06 -6.60
N ILE A 55 -15.01 -15.58 -5.68
CA ILE A 55 -15.35 -16.02 -4.31
C ILE A 55 -16.50 -17.05 -4.24
N GLY A 56 -16.79 -17.75 -5.34
CA GLY A 56 -17.94 -18.67 -5.40
C GLY A 56 -19.28 -18.00 -5.12
N LEU A 57 -19.35 -16.66 -5.18
CA LEU A 57 -20.59 -15.92 -5.07
C LEU A 57 -21.21 -15.84 -6.47
N PRO A 58 -22.55 -15.97 -6.61
CA PRO A 58 -23.26 -15.80 -7.87
C PRO A 58 -23.33 -14.31 -8.26
N ILE A 59 -22.21 -13.60 -8.19
CA ILE A 59 -22.06 -12.24 -8.65
C ILE A 59 -21.65 -12.33 -10.13
N PRO A 60 -22.39 -11.70 -11.07
CA PRO A 60 -22.07 -11.81 -12.48
C PRO A 60 -20.63 -11.33 -12.74
N VAL A 61 -19.77 -12.26 -13.19
CA VAL A 61 -18.36 -11.99 -13.54
C VAL A 61 -18.24 -10.82 -14.52
N LYS A 62 -19.23 -10.65 -15.41
CA LYS A 62 -19.30 -9.53 -16.37
C LYS A 62 -19.47 -8.15 -15.72
N ILE A 63 -19.96 -8.08 -14.49
CA ILE A 63 -20.31 -6.83 -13.81
C ILE A 63 -19.25 -6.45 -12.77
N ILE A 64 -18.83 -7.40 -11.91
CA ILE A 64 -17.82 -7.12 -10.88
C ILE A 64 -16.39 -7.41 -11.34
N GLY A 65 -16.19 -8.07 -12.49
CA GLY A 65 -14.87 -8.45 -13.00
C GLY A 65 -13.91 -7.28 -13.08
N GLY A 66 -14.35 -6.15 -13.66
CA GLY A 66 -13.52 -4.94 -13.72
C GLY A 66 -13.14 -4.35 -12.36
N VAL A 67 -14.00 -4.50 -11.34
CA VAL A 67 -13.67 -4.09 -9.96
C VAL A 67 -12.58 -5.01 -9.39
N LEU A 68 -12.73 -6.32 -9.53
CA LEU A 68 -11.75 -7.29 -9.02
C LEU A 68 -10.39 -7.14 -9.73
N ASP A 69 -10.39 -6.91 -11.04
CA ASP A 69 -9.18 -6.67 -11.84
C ASP A 69 -8.49 -5.38 -11.38
N ALA A 70 -9.23 -4.29 -11.25
CA ALA A 70 -8.68 -3.02 -10.74
C ALA A 70 -8.14 -3.16 -9.30
N MET A 71 -8.81 -3.94 -8.44
CA MET A 71 -8.32 -4.20 -7.09
C MET A 71 -7.03 -5.03 -7.09
N ASN A 72 -6.95 -6.06 -7.94
CA ASN A 72 -5.75 -6.87 -8.11
C ASN A 72 -4.58 -6.04 -8.63
N GLU A 73 -4.82 -5.23 -9.67
CA GLU A 73 -3.82 -4.34 -10.26
C GLU A 73 -3.32 -3.30 -9.25
N ALA A 74 -4.23 -2.60 -8.56
CA ALA A 74 -3.87 -1.61 -7.54
C ALA A 74 -3.05 -2.24 -6.41
N ARG A 75 -3.39 -3.46 -5.98
CA ARG A 75 -2.61 -4.21 -4.98
C ARG A 75 -1.21 -4.55 -5.50
N VAL A 76 -1.11 -5.13 -6.70
CA VAL A 76 0.17 -5.51 -7.33
C VAL A 76 1.06 -4.28 -7.47
N ASN A 77 0.54 -3.18 -8.00
CA ASN A 77 1.26 -1.92 -8.20
C ASN A 77 1.70 -1.32 -6.86
N ALA A 78 0.83 -1.30 -5.85
CA ALA A 78 1.18 -0.78 -4.54
C ALA A 78 2.31 -1.58 -3.88
N ILE A 79 2.26 -2.92 -3.94
CA ILE A 79 3.34 -3.77 -3.42
C ILE A 79 4.63 -3.53 -4.19
N GLN A 80 4.57 -3.52 -5.53
CA GLN A 80 5.72 -3.26 -6.38
C GLN A 80 6.37 -1.90 -6.09
N ASN A 81 5.58 -0.86 -5.84
CA ASN A 81 6.08 0.47 -5.48
C ASN A 81 6.88 0.44 -4.18
N VAL A 82 6.42 -0.29 -3.16
CA VAL A 82 7.17 -0.44 -1.89
C VAL A 82 8.52 -1.11 -2.14
N PHE A 83 8.57 -2.17 -2.97
CA PHE A 83 9.84 -2.81 -3.35
C PHE A 83 10.74 -1.84 -4.13
N SER A 84 10.19 -1.11 -5.09
CA SER A 84 10.94 -0.13 -5.90
C SER A 84 11.50 1.01 -5.04
N SER A 85 10.82 1.43 -3.97
CA SER A 85 11.30 2.49 -3.07
C SER A 85 12.66 2.16 -2.46
N ILE A 86 12.97 0.88 -2.23
CA ILE A 86 14.31 0.51 -1.73
C ILE A 86 15.38 0.74 -2.79
N SER A 87 15.17 0.24 -4.01
CA SER A 87 16.12 0.42 -5.12
C SER A 87 16.35 1.90 -5.45
N VAL A 88 15.28 2.71 -5.42
CA VAL A 88 15.34 4.16 -5.59
C VAL A 88 16.15 4.81 -4.47
N THR A 89 15.90 4.44 -3.21
CA THR A 89 16.62 4.96 -2.04
C THR A 89 18.11 4.61 -2.09
N THR A 90 18.45 3.35 -2.38
CA THR A 90 19.84 2.91 -2.54
C THR A 90 20.54 3.70 -3.65
N SER A 91 19.87 3.90 -4.79
CA SER A 91 20.41 4.69 -5.90
C SER A 91 20.63 6.16 -5.51
N ALA A 92 19.72 6.74 -4.71
CA ALA A 92 19.83 8.11 -4.23
C ALA A 92 21.04 8.32 -3.31
N PHE A 93 21.33 7.36 -2.41
CA PHE A 93 22.54 7.41 -1.58
C PHE A 93 23.82 7.23 -2.42
N ILE A 94 23.84 6.27 -3.35
CA ILE A 94 25.01 6.04 -4.21
C ILE A 94 25.34 7.29 -5.05
N ARG A 95 24.31 7.91 -5.64
CA ARG A 95 24.46 9.12 -6.47
C ARG A 95 24.73 10.39 -5.66
N GLY A 96 24.52 10.35 -4.34
CA GLY A 96 24.71 11.51 -3.46
C GLY A 96 23.58 12.52 -3.47
N THR A 97 22.39 12.15 -3.97
CA THR A 97 21.20 12.99 -3.78
C THR A 97 20.65 12.87 -2.36
N TYR A 98 20.88 11.72 -1.70
CA TYR A 98 20.65 11.51 -0.27
C TYR A 98 21.97 11.41 0.51
N GLY A 99 21.91 11.72 1.80
CA GLY A 99 23.05 11.81 2.73
C GLY A 99 23.84 13.12 2.60
N CYS A 100 24.53 13.52 3.66
CA CYS A 100 25.28 14.79 3.72
C CYS A 100 26.79 14.64 3.49
N CYS A 101 27.34 13.44 3.64
CA CYS A 101 28.76 13.13 3.46
C CYS A 101 28.97 11.69 2.97
N PHE A 102 30.20 11.33 2.63
CA PHE A 102 30.54 9.99 2.17
C PHE A 102 30.23 8.91 3.22
N GLU A 103 30.57 9.18 4.48
CA GLU A 103 30.35 8.29 5.63
C GLU A 103 28.86 8.03 5.83
N CYS A 104 28.05 9.09 5.88
CA CYS A 104 26.59 8.99 6.00
C CYS A 104 26.00 8.12 4.89
N ARG A 105 26.37 8.37 3.64
CA ARG A 105 25.86 7.60 2.49
C ARG A 105 26.25 6.14 2.56
N SER A 106 27.51 5.86 2.91
CA SER A 106 28.03 4.49 3.00
C SER A 106 27.39 3.70 4.14
N ILE A 107 27.24 4.33 5.31
CA ILE A 107 26.59 3.75 6.49
C ILE A 107 25.11 3.47 6.19
N MET A 108 24.39 4.42 5.59
CA MET A 108 22.98 4.25 5.27
C MET A 108 22.74 3.15 4.23
N VAL A 109 23.58 3.06 3.18
CA VAL A 109 23.49 1.97 2.20
C VAL A 109 23.75 0.62 2.85
N GLY A 110 24.81 0.53 3.68
CA GLY A 110 25.12 -0.70 4.41
C GLY A 110 23.99 -1.13 5.35
N ALA A 111 23.45 -0.19 6.13
CA ALA A 111 22.32 -0.45 7.02
C ALA A 111 21.08 -0.91 6.24
N LEU A 112 20.78 -0.28 5.10
CA LEU A 112 19.62 -0.63 4.27
C LEU A 112 19.76 -2.07 3.74
N GLN A 113 20.94 -2.46 3.26
CA GLN A 113 21.21 -3.82 2.79
C GLN A 113 21.10 -4.85 3.91
N LEU A 114 21.59 -4.53 5.11
CA LEU A 114 21.48 -5.40 6.29
C LEU A 114 20.02 -5.61 6.70
N GLU A 115 19.22 -4.54 6.77
CA GLU A 115 17.80 -4.61 7.09
C GLU A 115 17.01 -5.37 6.03
N GLN A 116 17.32 -5.18 4.75
CA GLN A 116 16.73 -5.97 3.65
C GLN A 116 16.99 -7.48 3.79
N HIS A 117 18.20 -7.85 4.21
CA HIS A 117 18.56 -9.25 4.44
C HIS A 117 17.88 -9.80 5.71
N ALA A 118 17.96 -9.08 6.83
CA ALA A 118 17.43 -9.52 8.12
C ALA A 118 15.90 -9.68 8.13
N SER A 119 15.18 -8.80 7.43
CA SER A 119 13.71 -8.84 7.33
C SER A 119 13.18 -9.92 6.37
N GLY A 120 14.09 -10.66 5.71
CA GLY A 120 13.78 -11.60 4.64
C GLY A 120 13.14 -10.92 3.43
N PHE A 121 13.30 -9.60 3.27
CA PHE A 121 12.67 -8.82 2.21
C PHE A 121 13.14 -9.26 0.83
N LEU A 122 14.43 -9.59 0.71
CA LEU A 122 15.01 -10.22 -0.49
C LEU A 122 14.49 -11.64 -0.70
N SER A 123 14.30 -12.39 0.40
CA SER A 123 13.77 -13.77 0.38
C SER A 123 12.29 -13.83 0.03
N LEU A 124 11.56 -12.72 0.07
CA LEU A 124 10.18 -12.69 -0.41
C LEU A 124 10.11 -13.11 -1.88
N GLN A 125 11.19 -12.91 -2.67
CA GLN A 125 11.29 -13.06 -4.14
C GLN A 125 9.93 -13.14 -4.84
N PRO A 126 9.04 -12.15 -4.62
CA PRO A 126 7.66 -12.42 -4.85
C PRO A 126 7.42 -12.12 -6.32
N LYS A 127 7.23 -13.19 -7.09
CA LYS A 127 6.74 -13.05 -8.45
C LYS A 127 5.31 -12.55 -8.35
N SER A 128 4.99 -11.54 -9.14
CA SER A 128 3.59 -11.15 -9.37
C SER A 128 2.76 -12.41 -9.60
N PRO A 129 1.62 -12.60 -8.89
CA PRO A 129 0.82 -11.59 -8.20
C PRO A 129 1.06 -11.46 -6.67
N TYR A 130 2.28 -11.75 -6.18
CA TYR A 130 2.66 -11.59 -4.75
C TYR A 130 1.78 -12.43 -3.82
N HIS A 131 1.59 -13.71 -4.12
CA HIS A 131 0.74 -14.59 -3.33
C HIS A 131 1.25 -14.72 -1.88
N LYS A 132 0.33 -14.78 -0.91
CA LYS A 132 0.57 -14.83 0.54
C LYS A 132 1.21 -13.57 1.16
N ILE A 133 1.30 -12.47 0.41
CA ILE A 133 1.93 -11.24 0.89
C ILE A 133 0.90 -10.11 0.93
N PRO A 134 0.40 -9.71 2.12
CA PRO A 134 -0.46 -8.54 2.24
C PRO A 134 0.35 -7.25 2.17
N TYR A 135 -0.19 -6.21 1.52
CA TYR A 135 0.46 -4.90 1.38
C TYR A 135 0.88 -4.32 2.73
N ILE A 136 -0.03 -4.33 3.71
CA ILE A 136 0.25 -3.81 5.06
C ILE A 136 1.45 -4.51 5.72
N GLY A 137 1.63 -5.82 5.47
CA GLY A 137 2.77 -6.56 5.99
C GLY A 137 4.09 -6.11 5.38
N VAL A 138 4.09 -5.72 4.10
CA VAL A 138 5.29 -5.18 3.42
C VAL A 138 5.64 -3.80 3.96
N VAL A 139 4.65 -2.90 4.08
CA VAL A 139 4.84 -1.55 4.62
C VAL A 139 5.33 -1.60 6.07
N ASN A 140 4.69 -2.39 6.94
CA ASN A 140 5.09 -2.51 8.34
C ASN A 140 6.54 -3.00 8.49
N LYS A 141 6.96 -3.96 7.66
CA LYS A 141 8.36 -4.42 7.66
C LYS A 141 9.33 -3.31 7.29
N MET A 142 9.02 -2.54 6.25
CA MET A 142 9.86 -1.45 5.78
C MET A 142 9.93 -0.28 6.77
N GLN A 143 8.81 0.04 7.42
CA GLN A 143 8.76 1.04 8.50
C GLN A 143 9.47 0.59 9.78
N ALA A 144 9.59 -0.72 9.99
CA ALA A 144 10.33 -1.29 11.12
C ALA A 144 11.85 -1.36 10.91
N PHE A 145 12.37 -0.94 9.75
CA PHE A 145 13.81 -0.95 9.49
C PHE A 145 14.56 -0.11 10.52
N LYS A 146 15.55 -0.73 11.16
CA LYS A 146 16.37 -0.07 12.17
C LYS A 146 17.31 0.94 11.52
N SER A 147 17.21 2.20 11.93
CA SER A 147 18.14 3.23 11.47
C SER A 147 19.49 3.08 12.20
N PRO A 148 20.63 3.22 11.49
CA PRO A 148 21.94 3.16 12.12
C PRO A 148 22.18 4.39 13.00
N THR A 149 22.96 4.20 14.06
CA THR A 149 23.41 5.28 14.95
C THR A 149 24.93 5.30 14.94
N TRP A 150 25.52 6.43 14.59
CA TRP A 150 26.97 6.65 14.63
C TRP A 150 27.26 8.08 15.07
N SER A 151 28.53 8.41 15.32
CA SER A 151 28.95 9.76 15.69
C SER A 151 29.91 10.31 14.64
N ASP A 152 29.85 11.63 14.44
CA ASP A 152 30.79 12.31 13.57
C ASP A 152 32.12 12.50 14.32
N ASN A 153 33.22 12.01 13.76
CA ASN A 153 34.55 12.34 14.24
C ASN A 153 34.89 13.78 13.82
N LYS A 154 34.40 14.77 14.55
CA LYS A 154 34.88 16.16 14.44
C LYS A 154 36.22 16.28 15.19
N ALA A 155 37.26 15.61 14.70
CA ALA A 155 38.60 15.78 15.25
C ALA A 155 39.16 17.13 14.78
N LEU A 156 38.99 18.19 15.58
CA LEU A 156 39.83 19.38 15.43
C LEU A 156 41.26 19.03 15.90
N PRO A 157 42.34 19.43 15.22
CA PRO A 157 43.71 18.95 15.52
C PRO A 157 44.29 19.44 16.85
N SER A 158 43.56 20.15 17.72
CA SER A 158 44.17 20.92 18.80
C SER A 158 43.22 21.20 19.96
N LYS A 159 42.92 20.19 20.79
CA LYS A 159 42.54 20.32 22.23
C LYS A 159 42.26 18.95 22.88
N PRO A 160 42.36 18.81 24.22
CA PRO A 160 42.15 17.55 24.92
C PRO A 160 40.69 17.09 24.78
N LYS A 161 40.52 15.77 24.64
CA LYS A 161 39.26 15.06 24.37
C LYS A 161 38.19 15.32 25.43
N GLN A 162 37.26 16.26 25.19
CA GLN A 162 35.91 16.11 25.71
C GLN A 162 35.12 15.22 24.75
N LYS A 163 34.60 14.13 25.30
CA LYS A 163 33.95 13.01 24.59
C LYS A 163 32.49 13.37 24.25
N ASP A 164 32.27 14.53 23.66
CA ASP A 164 30.94 14.92 23.17
C ASP A 164 30.75 14.37 21.76
N SER A 165 30.72 13.03 21.64
CA SER A 165 30.34 12.36 20.40
C SER A 165 28.81 12.40 20.29
N SER A 166 28.26 13.52 19.85
CA SER A 166 26.84 13.60 19.53
C SER A 166 26.52 12.59 18.41
N PRO A 167 25.39 11.86 18.50
CA PRO A 167 24.90 11.08 17.38
C PRO A 167 24.80 11.94 16.12
N HIS A 168 25.14 11.35 14.97
CA HIS A 168 25.00 12.00 13.69
C HIS A 168 23.52 12.16 13.34
N GLU A 169 23.12 13.40 13.03
CA GLU A 169 21.77 13.74 12.63
C GLU A 169 21.78 14.52 11.31
N CYS A 170 21.10 13.99 10.30
CA CYS A 170 20.77 14.71 9.08
C CYS A 170 19.40 14.26 8.53
N GLY A 171 18.86 14.97 7.54
CA GLY A 171 17.54 14.63 6.98
C GLY A 171 17.41 13.21 6.40
N HIS A 172 18.54 12.55 6.12
CA HIS A 172 18.63 11.22 5.56
C HIS A 172 19.30 10.18 6.49
N SER A 173 19.49 10.48 7.79
CA SER A 173 20.07 9.52 8.74
C SER A 173 19.03 8.59 9.40
N SER A 174 17.76 8.67 8.98
CA SER A 174 16.66 7.88 9.53
C SER A 174 15.78 7.27 8.44
N PHE A 175 15.57 5.96 8.51
CA PHE A 175 14.62 5.24 7.65
C PHE A 175 13.17 5.66 7.88
N ALA A 176 12.83 6.07 9.11
CA ALA A 176 11.48 6.59 9.39
C ALA A 176 11.20 7.86 8.59
N SER A 177 12.19 8.75 8.46
CA SER A 177 12.10 9.94 7.61
C SER A 177 12.00 9.56 6.13
N ILE A 178 12.92 8.71 5.66
CA ILE A 178 13.02 8.30 4.25
C ILE A 178 11.75 7.59 3.76
N PHE A 179 11.17 6.72 4.59
CA PHE A 179 10.00 5.91 4.24
C PHE A 179 8.68 6.47 4.79
N SER A 180 8.67 7.72 5.27
CA SER A 180 7.47 8.42 5.75
C SER A 180 6.38 8.56 4.68
N HIS A 181 6.75 8.55 3.41
CA HIS A 181 5.84 8.62 2.26
C HIS A 181 5.04 7.32 2.03
N LEU A 182 5.39 6.21 2.67
CA LEU A 182 4.67 4.95 2.54
C LEU A 182 3.35 5.01 3.31
N ASN A 183 2.24 4.91 2.59
CA ASN A 183 0.91 4.86 3.20
C ASN A 183 0.66 3.51 3.88
N SER A 184 -0.04 3.51 5.01
CA SER A 184 -0.48 2.28 5.69
C SER A 184 -1.63 1.57 4.97
N SER A 185 -2.24 2.20 3.96
CA SER A 185 -3.36 1.63 3.21
C SER A 185 -3.30 1.99 1.73
N ILE A 186 -3.79 1.08 0.89
CA ILE A 186 -4.03 1.33 -0.52
C ILE A 186 -5.29 2.17 -0.67
N GLN A 187 -5.24 3.21 -1.50
CA GLN A 187 -6.41 4.05 -1.78
C GLN A 187 -7.55 3.23 -2.40
N GLY A 188 -8.76 3.40 -1.88
CA GLY A 188 -9.96 2.75 -2.37
C GLY A 188 -10.37 3.18 -3.78
N LEU A 189 -11.07 2.30 -4.47
CA LEU A 189 -11.61 2.55 -5.81
C LEU A 189 -12.85 3.45 -5.74
N GLU A 190 -13.16 4.10 -6.87
CA GLU A 190 -14.34 4.97 -7.00
C GLU A 190 -15.43 4.26 -7.80
N VAL A 191 -16.63 4.16 -7.23
CA VAL A 191 -17.79 3.48 -7.86
C VAL A 191 -18.06 3.96 -9.28
N VAL A 192 -17.96 5.28 -9.51
CA VAL A 192 -18.28 5.91 -10.80
C VAL A 192 -17.53 5.30 -11.98
N LYS A 193 -16.33 4.74 -11.75
CA LYS A 193 -15.51 4.08 -12.78
C LYS A 193 -16.06 2.71 -13.22
N PHE A 194 -17.06 2.19 -12.52
CA PHE A 194 -17.58 0.82 -12.69
C PHE A 194 -19.11 0.76 -12.87
N VAL A 195 -19.75 1.91 -13.15
CA VAL A 195 -21.18 1.97 -13.43
C VAL A 195 -21.38 2.23 -14.92
N VAL A 196 -22.16 1.38 -15.59
CA VAL A 196 -22.57 1.65 -16.97
C VAL A 196 -23.58 2.81 -16.94
N PRO A 197 -23.40 3.87 -17.76
CA PRO A 197 -24.41 4.91 -17.88
C PRO A 197 -25.73 4.26 -18.31
N VAL A 198 -26.81 4.51 -17.57
CA VAL A 198 -28.14 4.13 -18.02
C VAL A 198 -28.49 5.08 -19.16
N THR A 199 -28.17 4.72 -20.39
CA THR A 199 -28.77 5.34 -21.56
C THR A 199 -30.21 4.87 -21.62
N THR A 200 -31.12 5.75 -21.19
CA THR A 200 -32.57 5.54 -21.25
C THR A 200 -33.02 5.53 -22.71
N THR A 201 -32.88 4.40 -23.41
CA THR A 201 -33.58 4.14 -24.68
C THR A 201 -34.78 3.25 -24.43
N LEU A 202 -35.77 3.81 -23.73
CA LEU A 202 -37.15 3.30 -23.80
C LEU A 202 -37.77 3.79 -25.12
N LYS A 203 -37.52 3.08 -26.23
CA LYS A 203 -38.44 3.13 -27.37
C LYS A 203 -39.68 2.32 -26.98
N ARG A 204 -40.64 3.02 -26.36
CA ARG A 204 -42.02 2.57 -26.20
C ARG A 204 -42.57 2.32 -27.61
N LYS A 205 -42.61 1.06 -28.06
CA LYS A 205 -43.41 0.68 -29.22
C LYS A 205 -44.86 0.82 -28.79
N GLN A 206 -45.46 1.95 -29.17
CA GLN A 206 -46.88 2.17 -29.10
C GLN A 206 -47.52 1.30 -30.18
N THR A 207 -48.28 0.31 -29.73
CA THR A 207 -49.26 -0.43 -30.51
C THR A 207 -50.44 0.49 -30.78
N ASP A 208 -50.70 0.78 -32.05
CA ASP A 208 -52.00 1.23 -32.58
C ASP A 208 -52.11 0.53 -33.95
N LYS A 209 -52.93 -0.53 -34.02
CA LYS A 209 -54.29 -0.58 -34.60
C LYS A 209 -54.30 -0.62 -36.12
#